data_AF-A0A2A2GZQ3-F1
#
_entry.id   AF-A0A2A2GZQ3-F1
#
_cell.length_a   1.000
_cell.length_b   1.000
_cell.length_c   1.000
_cell.angle_alpha   90.00
_cell.angle_beta   90.00
_cell.angle_gamma   90.00
#
_symmetry.space_group_name_H-M   'P 1'
#
loop_
_entity.id
_entity.type
_entity.pdbx_description
1 polymer ?
#
loop_
_entity_poly.entity_id
_entity_poly.type
_entity_poly.pdbx_seq_one_letter_code
_entity_poly.pdbx_strand_id
1 'polypeptide(L)'
;MVRNSWGLKSRTQANREKAFISRVFRFGYERGLVKGNPCKGVRQFKESARTRYVTHAEYNAVYKIAPTIVQIAMELAYLCCARQADILSLKKSQLLEEGILIQQSKTGVSQIKAWSPRLENIIALSKKLPLNEGMSSIYVLHQSSGSRYTRDGFNTRWMKAKKEAKEKYPELDLDFTFHDLKAKGISDLEGNLYEKQSISGHKNVGQTARYDRRIKVVPVVDRQQNDKNITK
;
A
#
# COMPACT_ATOMS: atom_id res chain seq x y z
N MET A 1 9.02 -27.28 27.07
CA MET A 1 8.04 -27.11 25.96
C MET A 1 8.82 -26.98 24.67
N VAL A 2 8.88 -28.05 23.88
CA VAL A 2 9.72 -28.18 22.68
C VAL A 2 9.25 -27.15 21.64
N ARG A 3 10.10 -26.17 21.34
CA ARG A 3 9.89 -25.26 20.21
C ARG A 3 10.09 -26.09 18.95
N ASN A 4 9.00 -26.56 18.36
CA ASN A 4 9.07 -27.30 17.10
C ASN A 4 9.82 -26.46 16.03
N SER A 5 10.68 -27.12 15.25
CA SER A 5 11.55 -26.52 14.22
C SER A 5 10.81 -25.69 13.16
N TRP A 6 9.50 -25.85 13.03
CA TRP A 6 8.61 -25.08 12.16
C TRP A 6 8.58 -23.58 12.49
N GLY A 7 8.64 -23.21 13.77
CA GLY A 7 8.67 -21.80 14.19
C GLY A 7 9.98 -21.07 13.81
N LEU A 8 11.02 -21.82 13.45
CA LEU A 8 12.27 -21.28 12.92
C LEU A 8 12.18 -20.97 11.42
N LYS A 9 11.34 -21.68 10.66
CA LYS A 9 11.15 -21.46 9.21
C LYS A 9 10.27 -20.25 8.89
N SER A 10 9.17 -20.05 9.62
CA SER A 10 8.28 -18.90 9.42
C SER A 10 7.65 -18.42 10.73
N ARG A 11 8.29 -17.42 11.34
CA ARG A 11 7.84 -16.82 12.61
C ARG A 11 6.42 -16.26 12.53
N THR A 12 6.09 -15.60 11.43
CA THR A 12 4.76 -15.02 11.19
C THR A 12 3.68 -16.10 11.07
N GLN A 13 3.98 -17.20 10.39
CA GLN A 13 3.02 -18.30 10.25
C GLN A 13 2.73 -18.96 11.62
N ALA A 14 3.78 -19.25 12.40
CA ALA A 14 3.63 -19.82 13.74
C ALA A 14 2.81 -18.91 14.67
N ASN A 15 2.97 -17.58 14.57
CA ASN A 15 2.16 -16.63 15.32
C ASN A 15 0.69 -16.63 14.90
N ARG A 16 0.39 -16.78 13.60
CA ARG A 16 -0.98 -16.88 13.08
C ARG A 16 -1.67 -18.17 13.51
N GLU A 17 -0.97 -19.29 13.43
CA GLU A 17 -1.46 -20.61 13.87
C GLU A 17 -1.77 -20.58 15.37
N LYS A 18 -0.86 -20.05 16.19
CA LYS A 18 -1.11 -19.84 17.61
C LYS A 18 -2.35 -18.99 17.87
N ALA A 19 -2.51 -17.88 17.14
CA ALA A 19 -3.66 -16.98 17.31
C ALA A 19 -4.97 -17.68 16.94
N PHE A 20 -4.96 -18.50 15.89
CA PHE A 20 -6.10 -19.32 15.48
C PHE A 20 -6.47 -20.35 16.56
N ILE A 21 -5.52 -21.17 17.00
CA ILE A 21 -5.74 -22.18 18.05
C ILE A 21 -6.26 -21.52 19.33
N SER A 22 -5.62 -20.42 19.75
CA SER A 22 -6.06 -19.66 20.91
C SER A 22 -7.51 -19.16 20.80
N ARG A 23 -7.97 -18.81 19.59
CA ARG A 23 -9.35 -18.36 19.36
C ARG A 23 -10.34 -19.53 19.39
N VAL A 24 -9.98 -20.68 18.85
CA VAL A 24 -10.77 -21.93 18.92
C VAL A 24 -10.98 -22.37 20.37
N PHE A 25 -9.91 -22.42 21.17
CA PHE A 25 -10.02 -22.79 22.58
C PHE A 25 -10.80 -21.77 23.41
N ARG A 26 -10.71 -20.48 23.07
CA ARG A 26 -11.54 -19.46 23.72
C ARG A 26 -13.02 -19.66 23.42
N PHE A 27 -13.37 -19.97 22.17
CA PHE A 27 -14.74 -20.30 21.78
C PHE A 27 -15.28 -21.52 22.54
N GLY A 28 -14.46 -22.56 22.68
CA GLY A 28 -14.83 -23.76 23.45
C GLY A 28 -14.98 -23.48 24.94
N TYR A 29 -14.09 -22.65 25.52
CA TYR A 29 -14.12 -22.29 26.93
C TYR A 29 -15.39 -21.49 27.28
N GLU A 30 -15.77 -20.52 26.45
CA GLU A 30 -17.00 -19.72 26.60
C GLU A 30 -18.28 -20.58 26.55
N ARG A 31 -18.19 -21.82 26.03
CA ARG A 31 -19.30 -22.78 25.93
C ARG A 31 -19.16 -23.97 26.88
N GLY A 32 -18.18 -23.95 27.79
CA GLY A 32 -17.94 -25.06 28.72
C GLY A 32 -17.39 -26.34 28.09
N LEU A 33 -16.98 -26.32 26.81
CA LEU A 33 -16.44 -27.50 26.09
C LEU A 33 -15.01 -27.85 26.51
N VAL A 34 -14.26 -26.87 27.00
CA VAL A 34 -12.88 -27.05 27.49
C VAL A 34 -12.69 -26.29 28.80
N LYS A 35 -11.78 -26.77 29.65
CA LYS A 35 -11.49 -26.17 30.96
C LYS A 35 -10.56 -24.94 30.89
N GLY A 36 -9.96 -24.66 29.74
CA GLY A 36 -9.06 -23.52 29.57
C GLY A 36 -8.41 -23.44 28.19
N ASN A 37 -7.65 -22.36 27.96
CA ASN A 37 -6.92 -22.13 26.72
C ASN A 37 -5.42 -22.49 26.88
N PRO A 38 -4.93 -23.56 26.21
CA PRO A 38 -3.54 -24.01 26.32
C PRO A 38 -2.54 -23.04 25.67
N CYS A 39 -3.00 -22.11 24.84
CA CYS A 39 -2.14 -21.07 24.26
C CYS A 39 -1.86 -19.90 25.22
N LYS A 40 -2.52 -19.86 26.38
CA LYS A 40 -2.26 -18.88 27.44
C LYS A 40 -0.85 -19.11 28.02
N GLY A 41 -0.03 -18.08 28.09
CA GLY A 41 1.38 -18.17 28.54
C GLY A 41 2.40 -18.53 27.44
N VAL A 42 1.96 -18.98 26.26
CA VAL A 42 2.86 -19.20 25.12
C VAL A 42 3.23 -17.83 24.52
N ARG A 43 4.52 -17.51 24.44
CA ARG A 43 5.02 -16.25 23.86
C ARG A 43 4.97 -16.29 22.33
N GLN A 44 4.55 -15.20 21.70
CA GLN A 44 4.67 -15.02 20.26
C GLN A 44 6.12 -14.69 19.85
N PHE A 45 6.47 -15.02 18.62
CA PHE A 45 7.73 -14.58 18.03
C PHE A 45 7.68 -13.07 17.75
N LYS A 46 8.82 -12.39 17.90
CA LYS A 46 8.95 -10.98 17.51
C LYS A 46 8.89 -10.89 15.99
N GLU A 47 7.91 -10.15 15.49
CA GLU A 47 7.77 -9.82 14.06
C GLU A 47 8.34 -8.42 13.80
N SER A 48 9.17 -8.27 12.77
CA SER A 48 9.59 -6.97 12.25
C SER A 48 8.67 -6.57 11.09
N ALA A 49 8.17 -5.34 11.14
CA ALA A 49 7.43 -4.78 10.01
C ALA A 49 8.40 -4.39 8.89
N ARG A 50 7.95 -4.45 7.63
CA ARG A 50 8.71 -3.94 6.47
C ARG A 50 8.83 -2.42 6.58
N THR A 51 10.07 -1.90 6.58
CA THR A 51 10.39 -0.47 6.71
C THR A 51 11.00 0.16 5.46
N ARG A 52 11.20 -0.63 4.38
CA ARG A 52 11.83 -0.17 3.13
C ARG A 52 11.01 0.94 2.44
N TYR A 53 11.67 2.05 2.15
CA TYR A 53 11.18 3.13 1.28
C TYR A 53 11.53 2.81 -0.18
N VAL A 54 10.59 3.06 -1.09
CA VAL A 54 10.80 2.89 -2.54
C VAL A 54 11.31 4.20 -3.10
N THR A 55 12.53 4.19 -3.63
CA THR A 55 13.15 5.41 -4.16
C THR A 55 12.50 5.84 -5.47
N HIS A 56 12.72 7.10 -5.87
CA HIS A 56 12.26 7.60 -7.17
C HIS A 56 12.91 6.83 -8.33
N ALA A 57 14.18 6.45 -8.20
CA ALA A 57 14.89 5.64 -9.19
C ALA A 57 14.23 4.26 -9.35
N GLU A 58 13.99 3.55 -8.25
CA GLU A 58 13.32 2.23 -8.26
C GLU A 58 11.89 2.29 -8.81
N TYR A 59 11.12 3.31 -8.41
CA TYR A 59 9.77 3.53 -8.93
C TYR A 59 9.79 3.77 -10.45
N ASN A 60 10.65 4.69 -10.90
CA ASN A 60 10.74 5.09 -12.30
C ASN A 60 11.28 3.94 -13.18
N ALA A 61 12.19 3.12 -12.66
CA ALA A 61 12.72 1.95 -13.36
C ALA A 61 11.60 0.99 -13.77
N VAL A 62 10.69 0.67 -12.84
CA VAL A 62 9.53 -0.17 -13.14
C VAL A 62 8.51 0.57 -14.01
N TYR A 63 8.23 1.84 -13.70
CA TYR A 63 7.25 2.64 -14.43
C TYR A 63 7.55 2.73 -15.94
N LYS A 64 8.81 2.97 -16.31
CA LYS A 64 9.24 3.12 -17.71
C LYS A 64 9.07 1.85 -18.55
N ILE A 65 9.10 0.68 -17.93
CA ILE A 65 8.97 -0.63 -18.62
C ILE A 65 7.54 -1.16 -18.52
N ALA A 66 6.81 -0.75 -17.48
CA ALA A 66 5.47 -1.22 -17.22
C ALA A 66 4.51 -0.92 -18.38
N PRO A 67 3.59 -1.84 -18.72
CA PRO A 67 2.52 -1.55 -19.65
C PRO A 67 1.60 -0.45 -19.09
N THR A 68 0.90 0.28 -19.96
CA THR A 68 0.06 1.45 -19.62
C THR A 68 -0.87 1.19 -18.43
N ILE A 69 -1.51 0.03 -18.37
CA ILE A 69 -2.41 -0.33 -17.26
C ILE A 69 -1.69 -0.38 -15.89
N VAL A 70 -0.45 -0.88 -15.88
CA VAL A 70 0.37 -0.95 -14.67
C VAL A 70 0.89 0.44 -14.31
N GLN A 71 1.29 1.25 -15.29
CA GLN A 71 1.67 2.66 -15.07
C GLN A 71 0.54 3.45 -14.40
N ILE A 72 -0.68 3.37 -14.92
CA ILE A 72 -1.87 4.01 -14.34
C ILE A 72 -2.08 3.55 -12.90
N ALA A 73 -2.02 2.24 -12.65
CA ALA A 73 -2.22 1.70 -11.31
C ALA A 73 -1.12 2.17 -10.33
N MET A 74 0.15 2.22 -10.77
CA MET A 74 1.26 2.70 -9.95
C MET A 74 1.07 4.16 -9.53
N GLU A 75 0.71 5.02 -10.47
CA GLU A 75 0.46 6.44 -10.22
C GLU A 75 -0.73 6.64 -9.29
N LEU A 76 -1.85 5.93 -9.50
CA LEU A 76 -2.98 6.01 -8.59
C LEU A 76 -2.65 5.50 -7.18
N ALA A 77 -1.81 4.46 -7.05
CA ALA A 77 -1.37 3.98 -5.75
C ALA A 77 -0.50 5.01 -5.01
N TYR A 78 0.41 5.65 -5.75
CA TYR A 78 1.31 6.66 -5.24
C TYR A 78 0.59 7.96 -4.88
N LEU A 79 -0.09 8.59 -5.85
CA LEU A 79 -0.74 9.90 -5.69
C LEU A 79 -1.91 9.85 -4.70
N CYS A 80 -2.78 8.84 -4.81
CA CYS A 80 -3.97 8.75 -3.98
C CYS A 80 -3.73 8.03 -2.65
N CYS A 81 -2.51 7.53 -2.39
CA CYS A 81 -2.19 6.70 -1.22
C CYS A 81 -3.18 5.54 -1.03
N ALA A 82 -3.63 4.94 -2.13
CA ALA A 82 -4.73 3.96 -2.16
C ALA A 82 -4.22 2.52 -2.20
N ARG A 83 -5.03 1.55 -1.75
CA ARG A 83 -4.68 0.13 -1.85
C ARG A 83 -4.98 -0.38 -3.25
N GLN A 84 -4.24 -1.40 -3.68
CA GLN A 84 -4.44 -2.05 -4.98
C GLN A 84 -5.90 -2.43 -5.23
N ALA A 85 -6.56 -3.05 -4.23
CA ALA A 85 -7.95 -3.46 -4.37
C ALA A 85 -8.88 -2.28 -4.68
N ASP A 86 -8.72 -1.17 -3.94
CA ASP A 86 -9.54 0.04 -4.10
C ASP A 86 -9.31 0.68 -5.49
N ILE A 87 -8.07 0.68 -5.97
CA ILE A 87 -7.69 1.19 -7.32
C ILE A 87 -8.30 0.33 -8.43
N LEU A 88 -8.18 -0.99 -8.33
CA LEU A 88 -8.71 -1.91 -9.34
C LEU A 88 -10.25 -1.88 -9.38
N SER A 89 -10.91 -1.51 -8.29
CA SER A 89 -12.36 -1.33 -8.24
C SER A 89 -12.85 0.09 -8.59
N LEU A 90 -11.95 1.02 -8.89
CA LEU A 90 -12.29 2.43 -9.10
C LEU A 90 -13.19 2.60 -10.34
N LYS A 91 -14.34 3.24 -10.15
CA LYS A 91 -15.34 3.50 -11.20
C LYS A 91 -15.23 4.92 -11.74
N LYS A 92 -15.64 5.11 -12.99
CA LYS A 92 -15.72 6.43 -13.65
C LYS A 92 -16.70 7.38 -12.96
N SER A 93 -17.77 6.85 -12.36
CA SER A 93 -18.72 7.64 -11.57
C SER A 93 -18.14 8.21 -10.26
N GLN A 94 -16.94 7.78 -9.87
CA GLN A 94 -16.21 8.32 -8.71
C GLN A 94 -15.27 9.46 -9.11
N LEU A 95 -15.20 9.81 -10.39
CA LEU A 95 -14.47 10.98 -10.87
C LEU A 95 -15.44 12.18 -10.78
N LEU A 96 -15.24 13.00 -9.76
CA LEU A 96 -16.05 14.18 -9.46
C LEU A 96 -15.34 15.44 -9.96
N GLU A 97 -16.03 16.58 -9.89
CA GLU A 97 -15.46 17.88 -10.25
C GLU A 97 -14.28 18.24 -9.34
N GLU A 98 -14.38 17.96 -8.04
CA GLU A 98 -13.36 18.29 -7.04
C GLU A 98 -12.20 17.29 -7.00
N GLY A 99 -12.39 16.07 -7.51
CA GLY A 99 -11.37 15.03 -7.44
C GLY A 99 -11.88 13.60 -7.63
N ILE A 100 -11.09 12.63 -7.19
CA ILE A 100 -11.45 11.21 -7.21
C ILE A 100 -11.96 10.78 -5.84
N LEU A 101 -13.23 10.36 -5.77
CA LEU A 101 -13.82 9.79 -4.56
C LEU A 101 -13.33 8.35 -4.35
N ILE A 102 -12.54 8.10 -3.30
CA ILE A 102 -12.07 6.76 -2.92
C ILE A 102 -12.64 6.38 -1.57
N GLN A 103 -13.45 5.32 -1.54
CA GLN A 103 -13.86 4.64 -0.31
C GLN A 103 -12.97 3.41 -0.07
N GLN A 104 -12.22 3.42 1.03
CA GLN A 104 -11.31 2.32 1.36
C GLN A 104 -12.10 1.09 1.82
N SER A 105 -12.08 0.01 1.03
CA SER A 105 -12.79 -1.25 1.33
C SER A 105 -12.45 -1.84 2.70
N LYS A 106 -11.18 -1.73 3.13
CA LYS A 106 -10.70 -2.31 4.40
C LYS A 106 -11.15 -1.52 5.64
N THR A 107 -11.30 -0.21 5.55
CA THR A 107 -11.47 0.68 6.72
C THR A 107 -12.78 1.45 6.71
N GLY A 108 -13.47 1.51 5.57
CA GLY A 108 -14.71 2.26 5.35
C GLY A 108 -14.52 3.77 5.17
N VAL A 109 -13.29 4.28 5.27
CA VAL A 109 -13.00 5.71 5.18
C VAL A 109 -13.15 6.19 3.73
N SER A 110 -13.98 7.21 3.52
CA SER A 110 -14.20 7.87 2.23
C SER A 110 -13.47 9.20 2.16
N GLN A 111 -12.77 9.46 1.06
CA GLN A 111 -12.04 10.71 0.83
C GLN A 111 -12.07 11.08 -0.65
N ILE A 112 -12.23 12.36 -0.94
CA ILE A 112 -11.96 12.90 -2.27
C ILE A 112 -10.47 13.22 -2.36
N LYS A 113 -9.81 12.69 -3.38
CA LYS A 113 -8.42 13.02 -3.72
C LYS A 113 -8.47 14.13 -4.76
N ALA A 114 -8.15 15.34 -4.31
CA ALA A 114 -8.22 16.54 -5.14
C ALA A 114 -7.39 16.40 -6.41
N TRP A 115 -7.86 17.04 -7.49
CA TRP A 115 -7.14 17.04 -8.75
C TRP A 115 -5.77 17.70 -8.63
N SER A 116 -4.83 17.17 -9.40
CA SER A 116 -3.53 17.77 -9.68
C SER A 116 -3.20 17.50 -11.14
N PRO A 117 -2.35 18.32 -11.80
CA PRO A 117 -2.02 18.09 -13.21
C PRO A 117 -1.52 16.67 -13.49
N ARG A 118 -0.75 16.09 -12.56
CA ARG A 118 -0.25 14.70 -12.67
C ARG A 118 -1.37 13.67 -12.55
N LEU A 119 -2.34 13.88 -11.65
CA LEU A 119 -3.49 13.00 -11.49
C LEU A 119 -4.47 13.10 -12.68
N GLU A 120 -4.68 14.30 -13.22
CA GLU A 120 -5.50 14.50 -14.41
C GLU A 120 -4.90 13.80 -15.63
N ASN A 121 -3.58 13.96 -15.82
CA ASN A 121 -2.86 13.30 -16.92
C ASN A 121 -3.00 11.78 -16.87
N ILE A 122 -2.94 11.17 -15.68
CA ILE A 122 -3.07 9.72 -15.58
C ILE A 122 -4.51 9.23 -15.82
N ILE A 123 -5.52 10.01 -15.43
CA ILE A 123 -6.91 9.73 -15.75
C ILE A 123 -7.20 9.94 -17.24
N ALA A 124 -6.59 10.93 -17.88
CA ALA A 124 -6.65 11.09 -19.32
C ALA A 124 -6.01 9.89 -20.05
N LEU A 125 -4.89 9.36 -19.53
CA LEU A 125 -4.27 8.15 -20.05
C LEU A 125 -5.16 6.92 -19.86
N SER A 126 -5.86 6.79 -18.74
CA SER A 126 -6.77 5.66 -18.50
C SER A 126 -7.96 5.63 -19.46
N LYS A 127 -8.42 6.79 -19.93
CA LYS A 127 -9.48 6.89 -20.96
C LYS A 127 -9.04 6.32 -22.32
N LYS A 128 -7.73 6.20 -22.56
CA LYS A 128 -7.16 5.65 -23.81
C LYS A 128 -6.90 4.14 -23.74
N LEU A 129 -7.28 3.47 -22.66
CA LEU A 129 -7.13 2.01 -22.56
C LEU A 129 -7.98 1.32 -23.63
N PRO A 130 -7.45 0.30 -24.32
CA PRO A 130 -8.15 -0.35 -25.42
C PRO A 130 -9.40 -1.09 -24.93
N LEU A 131 -10.46 -1.01 -25.72
CA LEU A 131 -11.69 -1.77 -25.59
C LEU A 131 -11.92 -2.54 -26.89
N ASN A 132 -12.49 -3.74 -26.77
CA ASN A 132 -13.02 -4.45 -27.92
C ASN A 132 -14.22 -3.67 -28.48
N GLU A 133 -14.47 -3.82 -29.79
CA GLU A 133 -15.61 -3.18 -30.44
C GLU A 133 -16.94 -3.55 -29.74
N GLY A 134 -17.82 -2.56 -29.59
CA GLY A 134 -19.10 -2.71 -28.88
C GLY A 134 -19.00 -2.78 -27.35
N MET A 135 -17.80 -2.82 -26.77
CA MET A 135 -17.63 -2.88 -25.32
C MET A 135 -17.49 -1.50 -24.70
N SER A 136 -18.05 -1.34 -23.51
CA SER A 136 -17.82 -0.19 -22.63
C SER A 136 -17.40 -0.65 -21.24
N SER A 137 -16.77 0.24 -20.47
CA SER A 137 -16.42 -0.04 -19.09
C SER A 137 -16.84 1.09 -18.17
N ILE A 138 -17.40 0.71 -17.02
CA ILE A 138 -17.63 1.60 -15.89
C ILE A 138 -16.38 1.82 -15.04
N TYR A 139 -15.34 1.00 -15.21
CA TYR A 139 -14.12 1.06 -14.40
C TYR A 139 -13.10 2.00 -15.05
N VAL A 140 -12.27 2.64 -14.21
CA VAL A 140 -11.13 3.43 -14.67
C VAL A 140 -10.02 2.51 -15.19
N LEU A 141 -9.82 1.37 -14.51
CA LEU A 141 -8.90 0.31 -14.94
C LEU A 141 -9.71 -0.92 -15.35
N HIS A 142 -9.67 -1.23 -16.65
CA HIS A 142 -10.42 -2.33 -17.22
C HIS A 142 -9.61 -3.11 -18.23
N GLN A 143 -10.02 -4.36 -18.45
CA GLN A 143 -9.57 -5.22 -19.53
C GLN A 143 -10.20 -4.76 -20.85
N SER A 144 -9.74 -5.27 -21.98
CA SER A 144 -10.34 -4.95 -23.28
C SER A 144 -11.79 -5.43 -23.41
N SER A 145 -12.19 -6.44 -22.63
CA SER A 145 -13.58 -6.86 -22.46
C SER A 145 -14.45 -5.90 -21.63
N GLY A 146 -13.94 -4.73 -21.23
CA GLY A 146 -14.63 -3.77 -20.36
C GLY A 146 -14.76 -4.20 -18.90
N SER A 147 -14.42 -5.45 -18.57
CA SER A 147 -14.45 -5.96 -17.20
C SER A 147 -13.29 -5.44 -16.35
N ARG A 148 -13.52 -5.35 -15.03
CA ARG A 148 -12.48 -5.03 -14.05
C ARG A 148 -11.34 -6.06 -14.09
N TYR A 149 -10.12 -5.63 -13.75
CA TYR A 149 -9.02 -6.54 -13.44
C TYR A 149 -9.19 -7.26 -12.10
N THR A 150 -8.99 -8.58 -12.10
CA THR A 150 -8.79 -9.33 -10.86
C THR A 150 -7.43 -9.00 -10.25
N ARG A 151 -7.26 -9.27 -8.95
CA ARG A 151 -5.97 -9.07 -8.28
C ARG A 151 -4.87 -9.86 -8.99
N ASP A 152 -5.12 -11.13 -9.27
CA ASP A 152 -4.10 -12.03 -9.82
C ASP A 152 -3.79 -11.67 -11.27
N GLY A 153 -4.82 -11.35 -12.07
CA GLY A 153 -4.64 -10.89 -13.45
C GLY A 153 -3.81 -9.61 -13.55
N PHE A 154 -4.01 -8.66 -12.61
CA PHE A 154 -3.15 -7.48 -12.50
C PHE A 154 -1.74 -7.83 -12.03
N ASN A 155 -1.62 -8.65 -10.98
CA ASN A 155 -0.34 -9.00 -10.38
C ASN A 155 0.59 -9.73 -11.37
N THR A 156 0.06 -10.55 -12.28
CA THR A 156 0.86 -11.17 -13.34
C THR A 156 1.56 -10.11 -14.20
N ARG A 157 0.85 -9.05 -14.60
CA ARG A 157 1.42 -7.94 -15.40
C ARG A 157 2.42 -7.12 -14.60
N TRP A 158 2.10 -6.81 -13.35
CA TRP A 158 3.00 -6.10 -12.43
C TRP A 158 4.31 -6.87 -12.21
N MET A 159 4.22 -8.18 -11.95
CA MET A 159 5.39 -9.03 -11.71
C MET A 159 6.25 -9.18 -12.96
N LYS A 160 5.62 -9.27 -14.15
CA LYS A 160 6.34 -9.26 -15.43
C LYS A 160 7.13 -7.95 -15.60
N ALA A 161 6.48 -6.79 -15.43
CA ALA A 161 7.15 -5.49 -15.50
C ALA A 161 8.29 -5.34 -14.49
N LYS A 162 8.09 -5.82 -13.25
CA LYS A 162 9.15 -5.84 -12.23
C LYS A 162 10.34 -6.73 -12.61
N LYS A 163 10.08 -7.90 -13.22
CA LYS A 163 11.13 -8.82 -13.66
C LYS A 163 11.97 -8.18 -14.76
N GLU A 164 11.31 -7.64 -15.79
CA GLU A 164 11.97 -6.94 -16.89
C GLU A 164 12.75 -5.71 -16.39
N ALA A 165 12.21 -4.96 -15.42
CA ALA A 165 12.93 -3.87 -14.79
C ALA A 165 14.17 -4.31 -14.01
N LYS A 166 14.12 -5.47 -13.36
CA LYS A 166 15.27 -6.03 -12.64
C LYS A 166 16.38 -6.46 -13.59
N GLU A 167 16.02 -6.97 -14.76
CA GLU A 167 16.97 -7.34 -15.81
C GLU A 167 17.61 -6.09 -16.45
N LYS A 168 16.83 -5.02 -16.66
CA LYS A 168 17.32 -3.78 -17.28
C LYS A 168 18.11 -2.86 -16.36
N TYR A 169 17.80 -2.86 -15.06
CA TYR A 169 18.44 -2.02 -14.04
C TYR A 169 18.96 -2.89 -12.88
N PRO A 170 19.97 -3.75 -13.12
CA PRO A 170 20.47 -4.69 -12.12
C PRO A 170 21.10 -4.02 -10.90
N GLU A 171 21.49 -2.75 -10.99
CA GLU A 171 22.03 -1.93 -9.91
C GLU A 171 20.96 -1.47 -8.90
N LEU A 172 19.68 -1.53 -9.26
CA LEU A 172 18.58 -1.10 -8.40
C LEU A 172 17.99 -2.29 -7.61
N ASP A 173 17.77 -2.09 -6.31
CA ASP A 173 17.04 -3.05 -5.49
C ASP A 173 15.53 -2.93 -5.74
N LEU A 174 15.03 -3.68 -6.72
CA LEU A 174 13.60 -3.73 -7.02
C LEU A 174 12.85 -4.72 -6.12
N ASP A 175 13.34 -5.08 -4.93
CA ASP A 175 12.54 -5.78 -3.93
C ASP A 175 11.54 -4.84 -3.25
N PHE A 176 10.41 -4.58 -3.91
CA PHE A 176 9.25 -3.97 -3.29
C PHE A 176 7.93 -4.53 -3.85
N THR A 177 6.88 -4.47 -3.04
CA THR A 177 5.54 -4.91 -3.40
C THR A 177 4.72 -3.75 -3.94
N PHE A 178 3.63 -4.04 -4.65
CA PHE A 178 2.73 -2.97 -5.10
C PHE A 178 2.15 -2.15 -3.93
N HIS A 179 1.95 -2.79 -2.76
CA HIS A 179 1.49 -2.10 -1.55
C HIS A 179 2.51 -1.09 -1.00
N ASP A 180 3.79 -1.26 -1.29
CA ASP A 180 4.82 -0.31 -0.88
C ASP A 180 4.71 1.03 -1.62
N LEU A 181 4.01 1.10 -2.76
CA LEU A 181 3.73 2.36 -3.47
C LEU A 181 2.83 3.31 -2.66
N LYS A 182 1.87 2.74 -1.91
CA LYS A 182 1.09 3.53 -0.94
C LYS A 182 1.98 4.09 0.16
N ALA A 183 2.95 3.31 0.66
CA ALA A 183 3.89 3.78 1.68
C ALA A 183 4.83 4.85 1.12
N LYS A 184 5.29 4.71 -0.13
CA LYS A 184 6.03 5.74 -0.84
C LYS A 184 5.22 7.05 -0.91
N GLY A 185 3.97 6.99 -1.37
CA GLY A 185 3.08 8.15 -1.42
C GLY A 185 2.97 8.86 -0.08
N ILE A 186 2.67 8.13 1.00
CA ILE A 186 2.57 8.70 2.36
C ILE A 186 3.90 9.28 2.85
N SER A 187 5.01 8.62 2.52
CA SER A 187 6.35 9.09 2.90
C SER A 187 6.71 10.40 2.21
N ASP A 188 6.27 10.57 0.97
CA ASP A 188 6.56 11.74 0.13
C ASP A 188 5.57 12.90 0.34
N LEU A 189 4.49 12.70 1.08
CA LEU A 189 3.65 13.79 1.57
C LEU A 189 4.48 14.73 2.47
N GLU A 190 4.18 16.02 2.37
CA GLU A 190 4.69 17.03 3.28
C GLU A 190 3.91 17.06 4.58
N GLY A 191 4.41 17.83 5.55
CA GLY A 191 3.75 18.02 6.83
C GLY A 191 4.11 17.00 7.91
N ASN A 192 3.49 17.19 9.06
CA ASN A 192 3.66 16.36 10.24
C ASN A 192 2.86 15.05 10.12
N LEU A 193 3.04 14.16 11.10
CA LEU A 193 2.43 12.83 11.05
C LEU A 193 0.89 12.84 11.11
N TYR A 194 0.29 13.85 11.73
CA TYR A 194 -1.17 14.01 11.81
C TYR A 194 -1.78 14.47 10.48
N GLU A 195 -1.10 15.38 9.78
CA GLU A 195 -1.50 15.80 8.44
C GLU A 195 -1.44 14.62 7.47
N LYS A 196 -0.33 13.87 7.49
CA LYS A 196 -0.19 12.62 6.73
C LYS A 196 -1.26 11.59 7.10
N GLN A 197 -1.65 11.50 8.38
CA GLN A 197 -2.71 10.60 8.83
C GLN A 197 -4.06 10.97 8.19
N SER A 198 -4.40 12.25 8.23
CA SER A 198 -5.62 12.78 7.61
C SER A 198 -5.65 12.44 6.11
N ILE A 199 -4.56 12.70 5.39
CA ILE A 199 -4.48 12.42 3.94
C ILE A 199 -4.51 10.91 3.63
N SER A 200 -3.91 10.05 4.45
CA SER A 200 -3.83 8.60 4.19
C SER A 200 -5.08 7.81 4.61
N GLY A 201 -5.98 8.42 5.38
CA GLY A 201 -7.19 7.79 5.90
C GLY A 201 -6.90 6.72 6.96
N HIS A 202 -5.79 6.85 7.69
CA HIS A 202 -5.44 5.94 8.78
C HIS A 202 -6.15 6.34 10.08
N LYS A 203 -6.70 5.35 10.79
CA LYS A 203 -7.40 5.60 12.08
C LYS A 203 -6.46 5.94 13.23
N ASN A 204 -5.20 5.47 13.18
CA ASN A 204 -4.23 5.66 14.26
C ASN A 204 -2.91 6.19 13.70
N VAL A 205 -2.35 7.20 14.35
CA VAL A 205 -1.04 7.82 14.08
C VAL A 205 0.08 6.77 13.96
N GLY A 206 0.09 5.76 14.83
CA GLY A 206 1.06 4.67 14.80
C GLY A 206 0.96 3.79 13.56
N GLN A 207 -0.18 3.77 12.85
CA GLN A 207 -0.26 3.17 11.52
C GLN A 207 0.47 4.06 10.51
N THR A 208 0.18 5.36 10.50
CA THR A 208 0.87 6.33 9.62
C THR A 208 2.38 6.28 9.81
N ALA A 209 2.87 6.20 11.05
CA ALA A 209 4.31 6.06 11.35
C ALA A 209 4.96 4.84 10.68
N ARG A 210 4.23 3.74 10.49
CA ARG A 210 4.75 2.54 9.78
C ARG A 210 4.81 2.72 8.26
N TYR A 211 4.06 3.67 7.73
CA TYR A 211 4.03 4.01 6.29
C TYR A 211 4.96 5.18 5.95
N ASP A 212 5.24 6.09 6.89
CA ASP A 212 6.22 7.18 6.75
C ASP A 212 7.65 6.62 6.88
N ARG A 213 8.19 6.13 5.77
CA ARG A 213 9.43 5.33 5.70
C ARG A 213 10.64 6.11 5.16
N ARG A 214 10.42 7.30 4.60
CA ARG A 214 11.51 8.15 4.11
C ARG A 214 12.33 8.66 5.30
N ILE A 215 13.65 8.48 5.22
CA ILE A 215 14.57 9.00 6.23
C ILE A 215 14.52 10.52 6.18
N LYS A 216 14.22 11.14 7.33
CA LYS A 216 14.14 12.60 7.45
C LYS A 216 15.53 13.16 7.66
N VAL A 217 15.90 14.12 6.83
CA VAL A 217 17.06 14.97 7.10
C VAL A 217 16.62 15.94 8.18
N VAL A 218 17.20 15.83 9.36
CA VAL A 218 16.90 16.71 10.49
C VAL A 218 18.02 17.73 10.62
N PRO A 219 17.71 18.98 11.03
CA PRO A 219 18.74 19.97 11.29
C PRO A 219 19.64 19.50 12.44
N VAL A 220 20.92 19.83 12.32
CA VAL A 220 21.91 19.67 13.40
C VAL A 220 21.71 20.78 14.44
N VAL A 221 22.05 20.49 15.70
CA VAL A 221 21.70 21.31 16.87
C VAL A 221 22.24 22.75 16.78
N ASP A 222 23.44 22.92 16.23
CA ASP A 222 24.11 24.19 15.98
C ASP A 222 23.46 25.01 14.86
N ARG A 223 22.86 24.35 13.85
CA ARG A 223 22.09 25.04 12.80
C ARG A 223 20.72 25.52 13.29
N GLN A 224 20.14 24.88 14.31
CA GLN A 224 18.84 25.29 14.86
C GLN A 224 18.89 26.63 15.62
N GLN A 225 20.07 27.04 16.12
CA GLN A 225 20.19 28.28 16.89
C GLN A 225 20.33 29.53 16.00
N ASN A 226 20.83 29.38 14.77
CA ASN A 226 21.05 30.51 13.87
C ASN A 226 19.76 31.05 13.23
N ASP A 227 18.75 30.21 13.01
CA ASP A 227 17.47 30.66 12.41
C ASP A 227 16.57 31.42 13.40
N LYS A 228 16.87 31.38 14.71
CA LYS A 228 16.10 32.12 15.74
C LYS A 228 16.58 33.55 15.98
N ASN A 229 17.73 33.93 15.42
CA ASN A 229 18.36 35.25 15.65
C ASN A 229 18.26 36.20 14.45
N ILE A 230 17.54 35.84 13.38
CA ILE A 230 17.39 36.67 12.17
C ILE A 230 16.06 37.47 12.18
N THR A 231 15.24 37.33 13.23
CA THR A 231 13.92 38.00 13.33
C THR A 231 13.78 38.89 14.57
N LYS A 232 14.85 39.61 14.95
CA LYS A 232 14.76 40.72 15.90
C LYS A 232 15.21 42.02 15.24
#